data_AF-A0AAU4MBY5-F1
#
_entry.id   AF-A0AAU4MBY5-F1
#
_cell.length_a   1.000
_cell.length_b   1.000
_cell.length_c   1.000
_cell.angle_alpha   90.00
_cell.angle_beta   90.00
_cell.angle_gamma   90.00
#
_symmetry.space_group_name_H-M   'P 1'
#
loop_
_entity.id
_entity.type
_entity.pdbx_description
1 polymer ?
#
loop_
_entity_poly.entity_id
_entity_poly.type
_entity_poly.pdbx_seq_one_letter_code
_entity_poly.pdbx_strand_id
1 'polypeptide(L)'
;MDPVIVVGAGPVGLALALALARQEVPSIVLDEGSGLCAEGPRSVVLGRDGTALLARLGYTRAASDAARWDSFTIWRRRQEVLRVDLAGTPALHLPQHRLQRGLRDALTATPLVRLAPLSRVVELEQDRDGVSVRTRNPQDGTETWWRGSHVVGCDGARSAVRKLLKIRFPGRPAVDRHAVATVRVDLPFPGEARLHREPPWRGDREASARPLPDGLWRLDWRLPPGRPAPTEPVDPHATWPGIVTGDTLLTRVRSTLTGWCGELPRYDLLAAADHTAQQRLAARFRNGRCFLAGDAAHLHGALGMQNLADGLRDADNLAWRLALAWHLHSGGRQDADSPAGSLLDGYESERRGAVGARLRAVDQTMPLLRPLRGWQHTRRSLLTGSFRKHAPLLADGQLGTGRFGGAPAYPAAPSGVPTRVPVQRGAGRGTSLTELLPATSPGVLVPDLPVLAMDGAADQLHARLGATFLLLLVAPGTAVWSAQHWLGAGLMPRLAEVAAALPVPAEVLVTEDYPGAAPHTVLLIRPDGHLVGSTQGCRAEDLQALADGARGGPAPLAGTPEPAA
;
A
#
# COMPACT_ATOMS: atom_id res chain seq x y z
N MET A 1 24.98 17.13 2.39
CA MET A 1 24.48 15.88 3.01
C MET A 1 24.51 14.78 1.97
N ASP A 2 24.91 13.56 2.36
CA ASP A 2 24.97 12.42 1.46
C ASP A 2 23.55 12.00 0.99
N PRO A 3 23.40 11.47 -0.23
CA PRO A 3 22.10 11.03 -0.76
C PRO A 3 21.54 9.85 0.03
N VAL A 4 20.24 9.60 -0.11
CA VAL A 4 19.61 8.37 0.40
C VAL A 4 19.84 7.23 -0.60
N ILE A 5 20.33 6.09 -0.15
CA ILE A 5 20.49 4.90 -0.99
C ILE A 5 19.21 4.06 -0.92
N VAL A 6 18.65 3.71 -2.06
CA VAL A 6 17.50 2.81 -2.20
C VAL A 6 17.97 1.54 -2.91
N VAL A 7 17.80 0.38 -2.30
CA VAL A 7 18.25 -0.91 -2.86
C VAL A 7 17.05 -1.64 -3.44
N GLY A 8 17.01 -1.80 -4.76
CA GLY A 8 15.98 -2.46 -5.55
C GLY A 8 15.14 -1.45 -6.35
N ALA A 9 15.17 -1.54 -7.67
CA ALA A 9 14.36 -0.74 -8.60
C ALA A 9 13.02 -1.41 -8.96
N GLY A 10 12.43 -2.12 -8.00
CA GLY A 10 11.02 -2.51 -8.07
C GLY A 10 10.09 -1.30 -7.84
N PRO A 11 8.77 -1.45 -7.98
CA PRO A 11 7.85 -0.32 -7.89
C PRO A 11 7.93 0.44 -6.56
N VAL A 12 8.19 -0.26 -5.44
CA VAL A 12 8.34 0.38 -4.11
C VAL A 12 9.59 1.26 -4.03
N GLY A 13 10.74 0.75 -4.50
CA GLY A 13 11.99 1.53 -4.46
C GLY A 13 11.96 2.71 -5.43
N LEU A 14 11.37 2.54 -6.62
CA LEU A 14 11.17 3.63 -7.57
C LEU A 14 10.22 4.70 -7.00
N ALA A 15 9.10 4.28 -6.37
CA ALA A 15 8.16 5.20 -5.74
C ALA A 15 8.82 5.99 -4.60
N LEU A 16 9.63 5.33 -3.76
CA LEU A 16 10.37 5.98 -2.68
C LEU A 16 11.36 7.03 -3.22
N ALA A 17 12.14 6.69 -4.25
CA ALA A 17 13.11 7.62 -4.83
C ALA A 17 12.44 8.86 -5.43
N LEU A 18 11.31 8.68 -6.12
CA LEU A 18 10.50 9.78 -6.65
C LEU A 18 9.86 10.63 -5.53
N ALA A 19 9.37 9.99 -4.47
CA ALA A 19 8.80 10.69 -3.31
C ALA A 19 9.85 11.53 -2.56
N LEU A 20 11.08 11.03 -2.45
CA LEU A 20 12.22 11.76 -1.90
C LEU A 20 12.60 12.96 -2.79
N ALA A 21 12.64 12.77 -4.11
CA ALA A 21 12.97 13.85 -5.04
C ALA A 21 11.94 14.99 -5.02
N ARG A 22 10.66 14.69 -4.82
CA ARG A 22 9.60 15.71 -4.61
C ARG A 22 9.82 16.57 -3.37
N GLN A 23 10.59 16.08 -2.41
CA GLN A 23 10.99 16.80 -1.20
C GLN A 23 12.45 17.26 -1.28
N GLU A 24 12.99 17.36 -2.50
CA GLU A 24 14.33 17.87 -2.79
C GLU A 24 15.48 17.05 -2.17
N VAL A 25 15.25 15.76 -1.89
CA VAL A 25 16.27 14.86 -1.35
C VAL A 25 16.89 14.03 -2.48
N PRO A 26 18.22 14.11 -2.71
CA PRO A 26 18.89 13.30 -3.70
C PRO A 26 18.94 11.82 -3.28
N SER A 27 18.78 10.92 -4.25
CA SER A 27 18.83 9.48 -3.98
C SER A 27 19.59 8.68 -5.03
N ILE A 28 20.15 7.55 -4.60
CA ILE A 28 20.83 6.57 -5.45
C ILE A 28 20.04 5.26 -5.41
N VAL A 29 19.52 4.81 -6.54
CA VAL A 29 18.79 3.55 -6.66
C VAL A 29 19.73 2.47 -7.19
N LEU A 30 20.04 1.47 -6.37
CA LEU A 30 20.90 0.33 -6.73
C LEU A 30 20.02 -0.87 -7.10
N ASP A 31 20.12 -1.40 -8.30
CA ASP A 31 19.33 -2.55 -8.73
C ASP A 31 20.20 -3.66 -9.30
N GLU A 32 19.97 -4.91 -8.91
CA GLU A 32 20.73 -6.04 -9.47
C GLU A 32 20.36 -6.36 -10.93
N GLY A 33 19.19 -5.91 -11.39
CA GLY A 33 18.71 -6.12 -12.74
C GLY A 33 19.35 -5.18 -13.76
N SER A 34 19.25 -5.57 -15.03
CA SER A 34 19.64 -4.71 -16.18
C SER A 34 18.67 -3.55 -16.43
N GLY A 35 17.56 -3.49 -15.69
CA GLY A 35 16.51 -2.50 -15.86
C GLY A 35 15.37 -2.89 -16.79
N LEU A 36 15.41 -4.09 -17.38
CA LEU A 36 14.31 -4.62 -18.17
C LEU A 36 13.09 -4.92 -17.30
N CYS A 37 11.93 -4.42 -17.73
CA CYS A 37 10.64 -4.66 -17.08
C CYS A 37 9.90 -5.78 -17.81
N ALA A 38 10.31 -7.03 -17.58
CA ALA A 38 9.74 -8.18 -18.28
C ALA A 38 8.23 -8.29 -18.05
N GLU A 39 7.50 -8.59 -19.12
CA GLU A 39 6.08 -8.89 -19.03
C GLU A 39 5.84 -10.15 -18.21
N GLY A 40 4.80 -10.13 -17.39
CA GLY A 40 4.49 -11.25 -16.51
C GLY A 40 3.16 -11.07 -15.80
N PRO A 41 2.67 -12.13 -15.12
CA PRO A 41 1.32 -12.18 -14.56
C PRO A 41 1.15 -11.36 -13.28
N ARG A 42 2.20 -10.66 -12.81
CA ARG A 42 2.13 -9.83 -11.62
C ARG A 42 1.37 -8.53 -11.92
N SER A 43 0.50 -8.14 -11.00
CA SER A 43 -0.32 -6.94 -11.11
C SER A 43 -0.79 -6.50 -9.73
N VAL A 44 -1.33 -5.29 -9.66
CA VAL A 44 -1.84 -4.66 -8.44
C VAL A 44 -3.19 -4.02 -8.72
N VAL A 45 -4.12 -4.17 -7.78
CA VAL A 45 -5.37 -3.41 -7.75
C VAL A 45 -5.18 -2.22 -6.83
N LEU A 46 -5.40 -1.01 -7.35
CA LEU A 46 -5.25 0.24 -6.62
C LEU A 46 -6.60 0.91 -6.43
N GLY A 47 -6.80 1.46 -5.23
CA GLY A 47 -7.87 2.42 -4.95
C GLY A 47 -7.44 3.84 -5.29
N ARG A 48 -8.33 4.80 -4.99
CA ARG A 48 -8.14 6.23 -5.26
C ARG A 48 -6.85 6.78 -4.63
N ASP A 49 -6.54 6.38 -3.39
CA ASP A 49 -5.33 6.78 -2.66
C ASP A 49 -4.05 6.36 -3.39
N GLY A 50 -3.98 5.09 -3.81
CA GLY A 50 -2.84 4.55 -4.54
C GLY A 50 -2.66 5.21 -5.91
N THR A 51 -3.75 5.44 -6.64
CA THR A 51 -3.69 6.12 -7.95
C THR A 51 -3.28 7.58 -7.82
N ALA A 52 -3.81 8.31 -6.83
CA ALA A 52 -3.42 9.69 -6.56
C ALA A 52 -1.92 9.78 -6.22
N LEU A 53 -1.40 8.85 -5.42
CA LEU A 53 0.04 8.75 -5.15
C LEU A 53 0.85 8.58 -6.45
N LEU A 54 0.47 7.66 -7.35
CA LEU A 54 1.20 7.46 -8.61
C LEU A 54 1.21 8.72 -9.49
N ALA A 55 0.09 9.44 -9.55
CA ALA A 55 0.01 10.71 -10.27
C ALA A 55 0.95 11.76 -9.68
N ARG A 56 1.00 11.89 -8.34
CA ARG A 56 1.95 12.78 -7.64
C ARG A 56 3.40 12.44 -7.95
N LEU A 57 3.73 11.16 -8.08
CA LEU A 57 5.08 10.68 -8.41
C LEU A 57 5.44 10.88 -9.89
N GLY A 58 4.59 11.50 -10.70
CA GLY A 58 4.82 11.79 -12.12
C GLY A 58 4.31 10.70 -13.07
N TYR A 59 3.71 9.61 -12.57
CA TYR A 59 3.08 8.59 -13.41
C TYR A 59 1.61 8.93 -13.69
N THR A 60 1.39 9.98 -14.48
CA THR A 60 0.05 10.50 -14.82
C THR A 60 -0.79 9.55 -15.68
N ARG A 61 -0.15 8.63 -16.41
CA ARG A 61 -0.81 7.59 -17.22
C ARG A 61 -1.32 6.40 -16.42
N ALA A 62 -1.15 6.37 -15.09
CA ALA A 62 -1.56 5.22 -14.28
C ALA A 62 -3.04 4.83 -14.49
N ALA A 63 -3.95 5.80 -14.65
CA ALA A 63 -5.35 5.51 -14.90
C ALA A 63 -5.63 4.98 -16.31
N SER A 64 -4.96 5.50 -17.34
CA SER A 64 -5.12 5.05 -18.73
C SER A 64 -4.43 3.71 -19.00
N ASP A 65 -3.36 3.41 -18.27
CA ASP A 65 -2.60 2.18 -18.38
C ASP A 65 -3.20 1.03 -17.55
N ALA A 66 -4.26 1.30 -16.79
CA ALA A 66 -4.99 0.36 -15.96
C ALA A 66 -6.28 -0.13 -16.64
N ALA A 67 -6.71 -1.34 -16.28
CA ALA A 67 -8.10 -1.72 -16.48
C ALA A 67 -8.96 -1.15 -15.36
N ARG A 68 -10.08 -0.55 -15.74
CA ARG A 68 -11.10 -0.08 -14.83
C ARG A 68 -12.06 -1.21 -14.46
N TRP A 69 -12.34 -1.38 -13.18
CA TRP A 69 -13.40 -2.28 -12.71
C TRP A 69 -14.63 -1.47 -12.34
N ASP A 70 -15.75 -1.74 -13.00
CA ASP A 70 -17.03 -1.10 -12.69
C ASP A 70 -17.82 -1.88 -11.63
N SER A 71 -17.56 -3.18 -11.50
CA SER A 71 -18.10 -3.97 -10.41
C SER A 71 -17.18 -5.12 -10.00
N PHE A 72 -17.35 -5.57 -8.76
CA PHE A 72 -16.72 -6.78 -8.25
C PHE A 72 -17.78 -7.75 -7.73
N THR A 73 -17.77 -8.99 -8.22
CA THR A 73 -18.74 -10.02 -7.84
C THR A 73 -18.10 -11.22 -7.17
N ILE A 74 -18.80 -11.78 -6.19
CA ILE A 74 -18.48 -13.09 -5.60
C ILE A 74 -19.59 -14.05 -5.96
N TRP A 75 -19.22 -15.12 -6.66
CA TRP A 75 -20.09 -16.21 -7.02
C TRP A 75 -19.77 -17.45 -6.17
N ARG A 76 -20.81 -18.20 -5.82
CA ARG A 76 -20.66 -19.54 -5.26
C ARG A 76 -21.54 -20.52 -6.03
N ARG A 77 -20.94 -21.57 -6.61
CA ARG A 77 -21.62 -22.55 -7.47
C ARG A 77 -22.27 -21.90 -8.70
N ARG A 78 -23.58 -21.61 -8.66
CA ARG A 78 -24.32 -20.95 -9.76
C ARG A 78 -25.08 -19.72 -9.27
N GLN A 79 -24.74 -19.21 -8.09
CA GLN A 79 -25.44 -18.08 -7.48
C GLN A 79 -24.46 -16.94 -7.20
N GLU A 80 -24.89 -15.72 -7.53
CA GLU A 80 -24.24 -14.51 -7.07
C GLU A 80 -24.50 -14.34 -5.56
N VAL A 81 -23.43 -14.12 -4.81
CA VAL A 81 -23.47 -14.00 -3.34
C VAL A 81 -23.28 -12.55 -2.89
N LEU A 82 -22.46 -11.80 -3.63
CA LEU A 82 -22.15 -10.40 -3.36
C LEU A 82 -21.85 -9.72 -4.69
N ARG A 83 -22.39 -8.52 -4.87
CA ARG A 83 -21.99 -7.55 -5.89
C ARG A 83 -21.61 -6.25 -5.20
N VAL A 84 -20.47 -5.72 -5.58
CA VAL A 84 -19.94 -4.44 -5.16
C VAL A 84 -19.95 -3.53 -6.38
N ASP A 85 -20.70 -2.44 -6.29
CA ASP A 85 -20.72 -1.41 -7.31
C ASP A 85 -19.52 -0.46 -7.11
N LEU A 86 -18.71 -0.30 -8.16
CA LEU A 86 -17.52 0.53 -8.19
C LEU A 86 -17.65 1.70 -9.18
N ALA A 87 -18.81 1.91 -9.80
CA ALA A 87 -18.98 2.91 -10.86
C ALA A 87 -18.59 4.34 -10.42
N GLY A 88 -18.85 4.71 -9.17
CA GLY A 88 -18.48 6.01 -8.60
C GLY A 88 -17.03 6.13 -8.11
N THR A 89 -16.38 5.02 -7.78
CA THR A 89 -14.99 4.96 -7.31
C THR A 89 -14.32 3.71 -7.87
N PRO A 90 -13.96 3.71 -9.16
CA PRO A 90 -13.47 2.52 -9.82
C PRO A 90 -12.16 2.02 -9.19
N ALA A 91 -12.03 0.70 -9.09
CA ALA A 91 -10.74 0.09 -8.82
C ALA A 91 -9.92 0.03 -10.11
N LEU A 92 -8.62 0.32 -10.01
CA LEU A 92 -7.71 0.31 -11.16
C LEU A 92 -6.75 -0.87 -11.07
N HIS A 93 -6.79 -1.75 -12.07
CA HIS A 93 -5.95 -2.94 -12.13
C HIS A 93 -4.79 -2.75 -13.11
N LEU A 94 -3.59 -2.61 -12.57
CA LEU A 94 -2.37 -2.37 -13.34
C LEU A 94 -1.48 -3.61 -13.41
N PRO A 95 -1.01 -4.00 -14.61
CA PRO A 95 0.14 -4.89 -14.74
C PRO A 95 1.37 -4.28 -14.07
N GLN A 96 2.11 -5.09 -13.29
CA GLN A 96 3.27 -4.58 -12.54
C GLN A 96 4.38 -4.07 -13.48
N HIS A 97 4.54 -4.67 -14.65
CA HIS A 97 5.53 -4.24 -15.64
C HIS A 97 5.22 -2.83 -16.19
N ARG A 98 3.94 -2.48 -16.39
CA ARG A 98 3.52 -1.13 -16.79
C ARG A 98 3.77 -0.12 -15.69
N LEU A 99 3.39 -0.46 -14.46
CA LEU A 99 3.67 0.36 -13.29
C LEU A 99 5.17 0.65 -13.15
N GLN A 100 6.01 -0.39 -13.24
CA GLN A 100 7.46 -0.22 -13.14
C GLN A 100 8.01 0.65 -14.29
N ARG A 101 7.53 0.45 -15.52
CA ARG A 101 7.91 1.29 -16.67
C ARG A 101 7.49 2.75 -16.46
N GLY A 102 6.25 3.01 -16.07
CA GLY A 102 5.74 4.34 -15.81
C GLY A 102 6.53 5.10 -14.73
N LEU A 103 6.91 4.40 -13.65
CA LEU A 103 7.76 4.98 -12.61
C LEU A 103 9.21 5.22 -13.09
N ARG A 104 9.75 4.37 -13.97
CA ARG A 104 11.08 4.60 -14.58
C ARG A 104 11.07 5.78 -15.55
N ASP A 105 9.99 5.93 -16.32
CA ASP A 105 9.80 7.09 -17.20
C ASP A 105 9.78 8.38 -16.36
N ALA A 106 9.04 8.39 -15.23
CA ALA A 106 9.04 9.51 -14.29
C ALA A 106 10.42 9.77 -13.66
N LEU A 107 11.16 8.69 -13.31
CA LEU A 107 12.51 8.80 -12.74
C LEU A 107 13.49 9.42 -13.74
N THR A 108 13.37 9.10 -15.03
CA THR A 108 14.22 9.66 -16.10
C THR A 108 14.05 11.18 -16.21
N ALA A 109 12.88 11.71 -15.88
CA ALA A 109 12.61 13.15 -15.82
C ALA A 109 13.08 13.82 -14.51
N THR A 110 13.67 13.06 -13.57
CA THR A 110 13.99 13.52 -12.22
C THR A 110 15.51 13.49 -11.97
N PRO A 111 16.23 14.62 -12.13
CA PRO A 111 17.70 14.65 -12.07
C PRO A 111 18.27 14.35 -10.67
N LEU A 112 17.46 14.47 -9.61
CA LEU A 112 17.86 14.15 -8.23
C LEU A 112 18.03 12.65 -7.96
N VAL A 113 17.58 11.79 -8.87
CA VAL A 113 17.62 10.33 -8.70
C VAL A 113 18.64 9.73 -9.64
N ARG A 114 19.69 9.10 -9.08
CA ARG A 114 20.67 8.34 -9.84
C ARG A 114 20.34 6.85 -9.81
N LEU A 115 20.03 6.26 -10.96
CA LEU A 115 19.84 4.81 -11.09
C LEU A 115 21.14 4.11 -11.48
N ALA A 116 21.57 3.14 -10.68
CA ALA A 116 22.70 2.26 -10.94
C ALA A 116 22.18 0.81 -11.14
N PRO A 117 21.96 0.38 -12.40
CA PRO A 117 21.61 -1.00 -12.70
C PRO A 117 22.80 -1.94 -12.46
N LEU A 118 22.57 -3.26 -12.57
CA LEU A 118 23.58 -4.29 -12.42
C LEU A 118 24.43 -4.13 -11.14
N SER A 119 23.80 -3.70 -10.05
CA SER A 119 24.44 -3.34 -8.79
C SER A 119 23.89 -4.24 -7.68
N ARG A 120 24.38 -5.49 -7.59
CA ARG A 120 23.96 -6.42 -6.52
C ARG A 120 24.65 -6.05 -5.22
N VAL A 121 23.89 -5.68 -4.20
CA VAL A 121 24.42 -5.42 -2.86
C VAL A 121 24.98 -6.69 -2.24
N VAL A 122 26.23 -6.64 -1.80
CA VAL A 122 26.94 -7.76 -1.17
C VAL A 122 27.39 -7.45 0.26
N GLU A 123 27.54 -6.18 0.61
CA GLU A 123 27.97 -5.74 1.93
C GLU A 123 27.36 -4.38 2.27
N LEU A 124 27.10 -4.19 3.56
CA LEU A 124 26.47 -3.01 4.11
C LEU A 124 27.05 -2.73 5.50
N GLU A 125 27.60 -1.54 5.67
CA GLU A 125 28.19 -1.05 6.90
C GLU A 125 27.59 0.32 7.24
N GLN A 126 27.33 0.59 8.51
CA GLN A 126 26.84 1.89 8.95
C GLN A 126 27.67 2.41 10.11
N ASP A 127 27.84 3.73 10.15
CA ASP A 127 28.55 4.45 11.19
C ASP A 127 27.68 5.61 11.71
N ARG A 128 28.26 6.44 12.58
CA ARG A 128 27.55 7.58 13.17
C ARG A 128 27.14 8.63 12.14
N ASP A 129 27.82 8.73 11.00
CA ASP A 129 27.69 9.80 10.02
C ASP A 129 26.91 9.35 8.75
N GLY A 130 26.76 8.05 8.51
CA GLY A 130 26.06 7.52 7.32
C GLY A 130 26.17 6.00 7.14
N VAL A 131 25.93 5.54 5.91
CA VAL A 131 25.92 4.13 5.51
C VAL A 131 26.75 3.94 4.24
N SER A 132 27.61 2.93 4.25
CA SER A 132 28.41 2.50 3.12
C SER A 132 27.88 1.17 2.57
N VAL A 133 27.66 1.10 1.26
CA VAL A 133 27.13 -0.08 0.58
C VAL A 133 28.11 -0.52 -0.49
N ARG A 134 28.52 -1.78 -0.46
CA ARG A 134 29.30 -2.38 -1.55
C ARG A 134 28.39 -3.17 -2.47
N THR A 135 28.49 -2.86 -3.75
CA THR A 135 27.81 -3.61 -4.82
C THR A 135 28.81 -4.38 -5.64
N ARG A 136 28.40 -5.56 -6.11
CA ARG A 136 29.11 -6.34 -7.11
C ARG A 136 28.26 -6.41 -8.37
N ASN A 137 28.85 -6.12 -9.52
CA ASN A 137 28.19 -6.28 -10.79
C ASN A 137 28.08 -7.78 -11.13
N PRO A 138 26.86 -8.31 -11.37
CA PRO A 138 26.66 -9.72 -11.63
C PRO A 138 27.22 -10.20 -12.98
N GLN A 139 27.55 -9.29 -13.91
CA GLN A 139 28.06 -9.64 -15.24
C GLN A 139 29.60 -9.72 -15.29
N ASP A 140 30.29 -8.70 -14.76
CA ASP A 140 31.75 -8.59 -14.85
C ASP A 140 32.47 -8.76 -13.49
N GLY A 141 31.71 -8.85 -12.39
CA GLY A 141 32.26 -9.00 -11.04
C GLY A 141 32.86 -7.73 -10.44
N THR A 142 32.79 -6.59 -11.13
CA THR A 142 33.31 -5.31 -10.64
C THR A 142 32.63 -4.90 -9.34
N GLU A 143 33.42 -4.33 -8.43
CA GLU A 143 32.92 -3.88 -7.13
C GLU A 143 32.93 -2.36 -7.04
N THR A 144 31.88 -1.80 -6.42
CA THR A 144 31.72 -0.35 -6.27
C THR A 144 31.22 -0.04 -4.87
N TRP A 145 31.80 0.98 -4.24
CA TRP A 145 31.37 1.50 -2.96
C TRP A 145 30.48 2.73 -3.15
N TRP A 146 29.38 2.76 -2.41
CA TRP A 146 28.42 3.84 -2.38
C TRP A 146 28.31 4.37 -0.95
N ARG A 147 28.27 5.69 -0.80
CA ARG A 147 28.05 6.35 0.48
C ARG A 147 26.71 7.07 0.46
N GLY A 148 25.95 6.93 1.54
CA GLY A 148 24.65 7.56 1.71
C GLY A 148 24.38 7.96 3.15
N SER A 149 23.42 8.85 3.37
CA SER A 149 22.96 9.22 4.72
C SER A 149 22.14 8.11 5.36
N HIS A 150 21.35 7.39 4.55
CA HIS A 150 20.49 6.28 4.94
C HIS A 150 20.43 5.25 3.81
N VAL A 151 20.07 4.00 4.15
CA VAL A 151 19.78 2.94 3.18
C VAL A 151 18.36 2.42 3.39
N VAL A 152 17.60 2.24 2.31
CA VAL A 152 16.30 1.56 2.34
C VAL A 152 16.31 0.32 1.44
N GLY A 153 16.11 -0.84 2.05
CA GLY A 153 15.95 -2.11 1.34
C GLY A 153 14.55 -2.26 0.76
N CYS A 154 14.44 -2.16 -0.56
CA CYS A 154 13.24 -2.40 -1.38
C CYS A 154 13.44 -3.59 -2.34
N ASP A 155 14.37 -4.48 -2.02
CA ASP A 155 14.90 -5.59 -2.83
C ASP A 155 14.10 -6.90 -2.70
N GLY A 156 12.81 -6.77 -2.39
CA GLY A 156 11.81 -7.83 -2.47
C GLY A 156 11.92 -8.94 -1.42
N ALA A 157 11.15 -10.01 -1.61
CA ALA A 157 10.98 -11.08 -0.63
C ALA A 157 12.29 -11.76 -0.19
N ARG A 158 13.31 -11.79 -1.06
CA ARG A 158 14.63 -12.40 -0.81
C ARG A 158 15.70 -11.39 -0.36
N SER A 159 15.29 -10.17 0.01
CA SER A 159 16.12 -9.04 0.43
C SER A 159 17.50 -9.41 0.97
N ALA A 160 18.53 -8.93 0.28
CA ALA A 160 19.92 -8.95 0.71
C ALA A 160 20.12 -7.99 1.88
N VAL A 161 19.54 -6.78 1.82
CA VAL A 161 19.65 -5.77 2.88
C VAL A 161 19.16 -6.32 4.21
N ARG A 162 17.97 -6.94 4.24
CA ARG A 162 17.42 -7.56 5.46
C ARG A 162 18.35 -8.63 6.04
N LYS A 163 18.98 -9.44 5.18
CA LYS A 163 19.90 -10.52 5.61
C LYS A 163 21.21 -9.95 6.15
N LEU A 164 21.79 -8.94 5.49
CA LEU A 164 23.01 -8.26 5.93
C LEU A 164 22.80 -7.57 7.29
N LEU A 165 21.62 -6.97 7.50
CA LEU A 165 21.21 -6.40 8.79
C LEU A 165 20.86 -7.47 9.85
N LYS A 166 20.89 -8.75 9.51
CA LYS A 166 20.52 -9.89 10.37
C LYS A 166 19.12 -9.75 10.98
N ILE A 167 18.20 -9.09 10.27
CA ILE A 167 16.81 -8.91 10.72
C ILE A 167 16.03 -10.19 10.42
N ARG A 168 15.43 -10.78 11.47
CA ARG A 168 14.61 -11.99 11.34
C ARG A 168 13.35 -11.71 10.52
N PHE A 169 12.92 -12.70 9.75
CA PHE A 169 11.71 -12.64 8.92
C PHE A 169 10.71 -13.76 9.28
N PRO A 170 10.17 -13.74 10.52
CA PRO A 170 9.23 -14.74 11.00
C PRO A 170 7.92 -14.74 10.20
N GLY A 171 7.25 -15.88 10.22
CA GLY A 171 5.97 -16.07 9.55
C GLY A 171 5.79 -17.49 9.03
N ARG A 172 4.75 -17.68 8.19
CA ARG A 172 4.40 -18.97 7.59
C ARG A 172 4.89 -19.04 6.14
N PRO A 173 5.72 -20.05 5.79
CA PRO A 173 6.34 -20.15 4.47
C PRO A 173 5.38 -20.57 3.34
N ALA A 174 4.22 -21.15 3.66
CA ALA A 174 3.22 -21.57 2.69
C ALA A 174 1.82 -21.47 3.31
N VAL A 175 1.13 -20.38 3.03
CA VAL A 175 -0.24 -20.11 3.53
C VAL A 175 -1.26 -20.46 2.47
N ASP A 176 -0.93 -20.16 1.22
CA ASP A 176 -1.73 -20.56 0.07
C ASP A 176 -0.82 -20.83 -1.12
N ARG A 177 -1.35 -21.51 -2.13
CA ARG A 177 -0.67 -21.67 -3.41
C ARG A 177 -1.62 -21.34 -4.52
N HIS A 178 -1.11 -20.63 -5.52
CA HIS A 178 -1.92 -20.13 -6.62
C HIS A 178 -1.27 -20.45 -7.95
N ALA A 179 -2.11 -20.79 -8.91
CA ALA A 179 -1.79 -20.72 -10.33
C ALA A 179 -2.34 -19.40 -10.87
N VAL A 180 -1.61 -18.75 -11.76
CA VAL A 180 -2.02 -17.51 -12.41
C VAL A 180 -1.78 -17.63 -13.91
N ALA A 181 -2.72 -17.14 -14.71
CA ALA A 181 -2.58 -17.01 -16.14
C ALA A 181 -3.02 -15.61 -16.60
N THR A 182 -2.33 -15.07 -17.60
CA THR A 182 -2.76 -13.87 -18.32
C THR A 182 -3.22 -14.31 -19.71
N VAL A 183 -4.49 -14.09 -20.00
CA VAL A 183 -5.13 -14.53 -21.25
C VAL A 183 -5.80 -13.37 -21.95
N ARG A 184 -5.76 -13.33 -23.28
CA ARG A 184 -6.64 -12.48 -24.08
C ARG A 184 -7.88 -13.28 -24.43
N VAL A 185 -9.06 -12.80 -24.02
CA VAL A 185 -10.33 -13.51 -24.22
C VAL A 185 -11.51 -12.56 -24.00
N ASP A 186 -12.58 -12.78 -24.75
CA ASP A 186 -13.86 -12.09 -24.55
C ASP A 186 -14.72 -12.85 -23.55
N LEU A 187 -14.88 -12.30 -22.34
CA LEU A 187 -15.75 -12.89 -21.30
C LEU A 187 -17.14 -12.23 -21.32
N PRO A 188 -18.20 -12.96 -20.94
CA PRO A 188 -19.58 -12.47 -20.99
C PRO A 188 -19.92 -11.39 -19.93
N PHE A 189 -18.94 -10.90 -19.18
CA PHE A 189 -19.07 -9.90 -18.12
C PHE A 189 -17.95 -8.85 -18.23
N PRO A 190 -17.96 -8.01 -19.29
CA PRO A 190 -16.93 -7.01 -19.49
C PRO A 190 -16.88 -6.00 -18.33
N GLY A 191 -15.67 -5.60 -17.91
CA GLY A 191 -15.47 -4.63 -16.83
C GLY A 191 -15.80 -5.14 -15.41
N GLU A 192 -16.28 -6.37 -15.27
CA GLU A 192 -16.58 -7.01 -13.97
C GLU A 192 -15.43 -7.92 -13.54
N ALA A 193 -14.84 -7.62 -12.38
CA ALA A 193 -13.94 -8.56 -11.72
C ALA A 193 -14.74 -9.58 -10.91
N ARG A 194 -14.37 -10.85 -11.01
CA ARG A 194 -15.16 -11.95 -10.46
C ARG A 194 -14.31 -12.91 -9.63
N LEU A 195 -14.78 -13.22 -8.43
CA LEU A 195 -14.29 -14.34 -7.61
C LEU A 195 -15.34 -15.45 -7.60
N HIS A 196 -15.03 -16.61 -8.17
CA HIS A 196 -15.92 -17.76 -8.26
C HIS A 196 -15.45 -18.89 -7.33
N ARG A 197 -16.23 -19.17 -6.29
CA ARG A 197 -15.99 -20.25 -5.32
C ARG A 197 -16.84 -21.48 -5.62
N GLU A 198 -16.26 -22.67 -5.43
CA GLU A 198 -16.90 -23.95 -5.78
C GLU A 198 -17.55 -23.91 -7.18
N PRO A 199 -16.80 -23.54 -8.23
CA PRO A 199 -17.34 -23.50 -9.57
C PRO A 199 -17.92 -24.87 -9.98
N PRO A 200 -18.92 -24.90 -10.89
CA PRO A 200 -19.64 -26.13 -11.23
C PRO A 200 -18.80 -27.12 -12.07
N TRP A 201 -17.67 -26.69 -12.63
CA TRP A 201 -16.72 -27.57 -13.31
C TRP A 201 -15.76 -28.24 -12.32
N ARG A 202 -15.23 -29.42 -12.69
CA ARG A 202 -14.36 -30.21 -11.81
C ARG A 202 -12.97 -29.58 -11.69
N GLY A 203 -12.39 -29.67 -10.49
CA GLY A 203 -10.94 -29.49 -10.25
C GLY A 203 -10.53 -28.23 -9.48
N ASP A 204 -11.33 -27.17 -9.52
CA ASP A 204 -11.02 -25.89 -8.86
C ASP A 204 -11.94 -25.63 -7.66
N ARG A 205 -11.36 -25.17 -6.55
CA ARG A 205 -12.16 -24.71 -5.39
C ARG A 205 -12.47 -23.23 -5.44
N GLU A 206 -11.62 -22.47 -6.10
CA GLU A 206 -11.70 -21.02 -6.20
C GLU A 206 -10.95 -20.58 -7.46
N ALA A 207 -11.63 -19.84 -8.32
CA ALA A 207 -11.09 -19.23 -9.53
C ALA A 207 -11.49 -17.75 -9.54
N SER A 208 -10.60 -16.85 -9.95
CA SER A 208 -10.94 -15.44 -10.16
C SER A 208 -10.60 -15.01 -11.58
N ALA A 209 -11.42 -14.12 -12.14
CA ALA A 209 -11.15 -13.40 -13.38
C ALA A 209 -11.09 -11.91 -13.07
N ARG A 210 -9.99 -11.26 -13.47
CA ARG A 210 -9.76 -9.84 -13.23
C ARG A 210 -9.35 -9.17 -14.54
N PRO A 211 -10.09 -8.17 -15.02
CA PRO A 211 -9.78 -7.53 -16.29
C PRO A 211 -8.48 -6.74 -16.17
N LEU A 212 -7.67 -6.82 -17.22
CA LEU A 212 -6.43 -6.10 -17.47
C LEU A 212 -6.57 -5.29 -18.78
N PRO A 213 -5.69 -4.29 -19.02
CA PRO A 213 -5.71 -3.53 -20.27
C PRO A 213 -5.61 -4.40 -21.53
N ASP A 214 -6.00 -3.84 -22.68
CA ASP A 214 -5.86 -4.46 -24.02
C ASP A 214 -6.60 -5.79 -24.20
N GLY A 215 -7.79 -5.90 -23.58
CA GLY A 215 -8.62 -7.11 -23.64
C GLY A 215 -8.01 -8.31 -22.90
N LEU A 216 -7.02 -8.07 -22.04
CA LEU A 216 -6.39 -9.10 -21.24
C LEU A 216 -7.20 -9.38 -19.97
N TRP A 217 -7.08 -10.60 -19.47
CA TRP A 217 -7.65 -11.04 -18.21
C TRP A 217 -6.60 -11.77 -17.41
N ARG A 218 -6.48 -11.43 -16.13
CA ARG A 218 -5.75 -12.22 -15.16
C ARG A 218 -6.69 -13.24 -14.54
N LEU A 219 -6.38 -14.51 -14.76
CA LEU A 219 -7.04 -15.64 -14.12
C LEU A 219 -6.17 -16.14 -12.97
N ASP A 220 -6.76 -16.35 -11.79
CA ASP A 220 -6.06 -16.96 -10.66
C ASP A 220 -6.86 -18.16 -10.14
N TRP A 221 -6.18 -19.26 -9.85
CA TRP A 221 -6.76 -20.44 -9.22
C TRP A 221 -6.07 -20.71 -7.91
N ARG A 222 -6.87 -21.05 -6.89
CA ARG A 222 -6.32 -21.58 -5.65
C ARG A 222 -6.01 -23.05 -5.82
N LEU A 223 -4.74 -23.40 -5.65
CA LEU A 223 -4.26 -24.77 -5.71
C LEU A 223 -4.42 -25.46 -4.35
N PRO A 224 -4.56 -26.79 -4.32
CA PRO A 224 -4.49 -27.55 -3.09
C PRO A 224 -3.15 -27.29 -2.36
N PRO A 225 -3.11 -27.30 -1.02
CA PRO A 225 -1.86 -27.25 -0.29
C PRO A 225 -0.99 -28.46 -0.68
N GLY A 226 0.23 -28.23 -1.17
CA GLY A 226 1.22 -29.29 -1.38
C GLY A 226 1.66 -29.91 -0.05
N ARG A 227 1.99 -31.20 -0.02
CA ARG A 227 2.37 -31.93 1.21
C ARG A 227 3.71 -31.40 1.80
N PRO A 228 3.93 -31.51 3.13
CA PRO A 228 5.26 -31.48 3.76
C PRO A 228 6.11 -32.69 3.32
N ALA A 229 7.42 -32.63 3.58
CA ALA A 229 8.44 -33.61 3.18
C ALA A 229 8.00 -35.09 3.34
N PRO A 230 8.39 -36.01 2.41
CA PRO A 230 7.95 -37.40 2.47
C PRO A 230 8.67 -38.16 3.58
N THR A 231 7.92 -38.80 4.48
CA THR A 231 8.42 -39.86 5.38
C THR A 231 8.32 -41.25 4.74
N GLU A 232 7.90 -41.37 3.47
CA GLU A 232 7.84 -42.64 2.75
C GLU A 232 8.41 -42.49 1.33
N PRO A 233 9.03 -43.55 0.76
CA PRO A 233 9.56 -43.53 -0.60
C PRO A 233 8.40 -43.45 -1.59
N VAL A 234 8.49 -42.49 -2.52
CA VAL A 234 7.46 -42.21 -3.53
C VAL A 234 7.84 -42.86 -4.87
N ASP A 235 6.86 -43.49 -5.51
CA ASP A 235 6.91 -44.01 -6.88
C ASP A 235 7.37 -42.92 -7.89
N PRO A 236 8.44 -43.15 -8.66
CA PRO A 236 8.96 -42.21 -9.67
C PRO A 236 7.98 -41.84 -10.79
N HIS A 237 6.86 -42.56 -10.96
CA HIS A 237 5.88 -42.33 -12.03
C HIS A 237 4.51 -41.83 -11.53
N ALA A 238 4.36 -41.60 -10.23
CA ALA A 238 3.14 -41.00 -9.69
C ALA A 238 3.04 -39.51 -10.08
N THR A 239 2.08 -39.17 -10.96
CA THR A 239 1.70 -37.78 -11.24
C THR A 239 1.06 -37.18 -9.99
N TRP A 240 1.88 -36.50 -9.17
CA TRP A 240 1.41 -35.90 -7.92
C TRP A 240 0.35 -34.82 -8.19
N PRO A 241 -0.74 -34.77 -7.41
CA PRO A 241 -1.69 -33.65 -7.43
C PRO A 241 -1.03 -32.43 -6.77
N GLY A 242 -0.10 -31.79 -7.48
CA GLY A 242 0.73 -30.73 -6.92
C GLY A 242 1.83 -30.21 -7.85
N ILE A 243 2.22 -30.91 -8.91
CA ILE A 243 3.05 -30.26 -9.93
C ILE A 243 2.09 -29.53 -10.88
N VAL A 244 2.27 -28.22 -10.99
CA VAL A 244 1.54 -27.41 -11.97
C VAL A 244 2.34 -27.53 -13.25
N THR A 245 2.07 -28.57 -14.05
CA THR A 245 2.62 -28.67 -15.41
C THR A 245 1.88 -27.70 -16.33
N GLY A 246 2.50 -27.34 -17.45
CA GLY A 246 1.85 -26.53 -18.49
C GLY A 246 0.49 -27.10 -18.90
N ASP A 247 0.39 -28.42 -19.04
CA ASP A 247 -0.85 -29.11 -19.39
C ASP A 247 -1.95 -28.96 -18.33
N THR A 248 -1.58 -29.03 -17.04
CA THR A 248 -2.57 -28.83 -15.96
C THR A 248 -3.08 -27.39 -15.92
N LEU A 249 -2.24 -26.40 -16.23
CA LEU A 249 -2.66 -25.00 -16.34
C LEU A 249 -3.57 -24.79 -17.54
N LEU A 250 -3.19 -25.31 -18.71
CA LEU A 250 -4.00 -25.24 -19.93
C LEU A 250 -5.37 -25.89 -19.72
N THR A 251 -5.41 -27.04 -19.04
CA THR A 251 -6.68 -27.72 -18.70
C THR A 251 -7.55 -26.85 -17.78
N ARG A 252 -6.95 -26.18 -16.79
CA ARG A 252 -7.68 -25.25 -15.90
C ARG A 252 -8.21 -24.04 -16.64
N VAL A 253 -7.40 -23.42 -17.50
CA VAL A 253 -7.82 -22.31 -18.37
C VAL A 253 -9.01 -22.74 -19.21
N ARG A 254 -8.89 -23.83 -19.98
CA ARG A 254 -9.97 -24.32 -20.86
C ARG A 254 -11.25 -24.62 -20.08
N SER A 255 -11.15 -25.38 -18.99
CA SER A 255 -12.32 -25.76 -18.16
C SER A 255 -13.01 -24.54 -17.55
N THR A 256 -12.23 -23.55 -17.12
CA THR A 256 -12.75 -22.31 -16.52
C THR A 256 -13.43 -21.43 -17.57
N LEU A 257 -12.80 -21.25 -18.74
CA LEU A 257 -13.37 -20.47 -19.83
C LEU A 257 -14.65 -21.10 -20.38
N THR A 258 -14.66 -22.42 -20.62
CA THR A 258 -15.87 -23.16 -20.99
C THR A 258 -16.94 -23.05 -19.91
N GLY A 259 -16.55 -23.14 -18.63
CA GLY A 259 -17.47 -23.03 -17.52
C GLY A 259 -18.15 -21.66 -17.39
N TRP A 260 -17.49 -20.57 -17.77
CA TRP A 260 -18.07 -19.23 -17.76
C TRP A 260 -18.80 -18.86 -19.05
N CYS A 261 -18.35 -19.35 -20.21
CA CYS A 261 -18.88 -18.96 -21.51
C CYS A 261 -19.89 -19.98 -22.08
N GLY A 262 -20.00 -21.18 -21.48
CA GLY A 262 -20.83 -22.29 -21.97
C GLY A 262 -20.10 -23.17 -22.99
N GLU A 263 -19.36 -22.56 -23.91
CA GLU A 263 -18.43 -23.20 -24.85
C GLU A 263 -17.01 -22.64 -24.68
N LEU A 264 -15.99 -23.28 -25.26
CA LEU A 264 -14.61 -22.77 -25.18
C LEU A 264 -14.45 -21.59 -26.15
N PRO A 265 -14.30 -20.34 -25.66
CA PRO A 265 -14.03 -19.20 -26.55
C PRO A 265 -12.63 -19.30 -27.15
N ARG A 266 -12.39 -18.54 -28.23
CA ARG A 266 -11.03 -18.29 -28.70
C ARG A 266 -10.28 -17.50 -27.63
N TYR A 267 -9.05 -17.92 -27.31
CA TYR A 267 -8.21 -17.24 -26.33
C TYR A 267 -6.74 -17.36 -26.68
N ASP A 268 -5.96 -16.34 -26.33
CA ASP A 268 -4.50 -16.36 -26.39
C ASP A 268 -3.92 -16.41 -24.98
N LEU A 269 -3.05 -17.38 -24.69
CA LEU A 269 -2.35 -17.46 -23.40
C LEU A 269 -1.00 -16.76 -23.52
N LEU A 270 -0.82 -15.62 -22.83
CA LEU A 270 0.41 -14.84 -22.88
C LEU A 270 1.45 -15.30 -21.85
N ALA A 271 1.00 -15.54 -20.63
CA ALA A 271 1.87 -15.93 -19.54
C ALA A 271 1.12 -16.78 -18.53
N ALA A 272 1.81 -17.75 -17.93
CA ALA A 272 1.30 -18.48 -16.79
C ALA A 272 2.43 -18.77 -15.79
N ALA A 273 2.09 -18.80 -14.52
CA ALA A 273 3.02 -19.10 -13.44
C ALA A 273 2.27 -19.69 -12.25
N ASP A 274 2.96 -20.46 -11.42
CA ASP A 274 2.51 -20.77 -10.07
C ASP A 274 3.33 -20.01 -9.04
N HIS A 275 2.71 -19.73 -7.89
CA HIS A 275 3.41 -19.14 -6.77
C HIS A 275 2.85 -19.63 -5.44
N THR A 276 3.75 -19.78 -4.48
CA THR A 276 3.41 -20.06 -3.09
C THR A 276 3.38 -18.75 -2.34
N ALA A 277 2.21 -18.47 -1.78
CA ALA A 277 1.94 -17.24 -1.07
C ALA A 277 2.38 -17.42 0.41
N GLN A 278 3.23 -16.51 0.86
CA GLN A 278 3.82 -16.53 2.20
C GLN A 278 3.25 -15.41 3.04
N GLN A 279 3.19 -15.64 4.36
CA GLN A 279 2.90 -14.58 5.31
C GLN A 279 4.11 -14.35 6.19
N ARG A 280 4.74 -13.19 6.09
CA ARG A 280 5.94 -12.87 6.86
C ARG A 280 5.96 -11.39 7.23
N LEU A 281 6.55 -11.10 8.37
CA LEU A 281 6.74 -9.74 8.86
C LEU A 281 8.15 -9.61 9.43
N ALA A 282 8.94 -8.66 8.95
CA ALA A 282 10.26 -8.40 9.47
C ALA A 282 10.14 -8.00 10.95
N ALA A 283 11.05 -8.55 11.78
CA ALA A 283 11.03 -8.29 13.21
C ALA A 283 11.24 -6.79 13.53
N ARG A 284 11.98 -6.10 12.67
CA ARG A 284 12.22 -4.65 12.69
C ARG A 284 12.16 -4.12 11.25
N PHE A 285 11.64 -2.91 11.11
CA PHE A 285 11.63 -2.15 9.85
C PHE A 285 12.80 -1.16 9.81
N ARG A 286 13.40 -0.83 10.97
CA ARG A 286 14.57 0.03 11.10
C ARG A 286 15.69 -0.65 11.89
N ASN A 287 16.94 -0.42 11.48
CA ASN A 287 18.14 -0.71 12.25
C ASN A 287 19.15 0.43 12.04
N GLY A 288 19.15 1.40 12.96
CA GLY A 288 19.98 2.62 12.85
C GLY A 288 19.55 3.46 11.63
N ARG A 289 20.47 3.63 10.69
CA ARG A 289 20.26 4.38 9.43
C ARG A 289 19.71 3.52 8.29
N CYS A 290 19.42 2.25 8.56
CA CYS A 290 18.97 1.29 7.56
C CYS A 290 17.49 0.92 7.76
N PHE A 291 16.72 0.88 6.68
CA PHE A 291 15.28 0.63 6.68
C PHE A 291 14.90 -0.49 5.72
N LEU A 292 13.72 -1.08 5.89
CA LEU A 292 13.11 -2.04 4.97
C LEU A 292 11.71 -1.56 4.57
N ALA A 293 11.35 -1.70 3.28
CA ALA A 293 10.03 -1.35 2.76
C ALA A 293 9.51 -2.36 1.72
N GLY A 294 8.19 -2.51 1.63
CA GLY A 294 7.54 -3.44 0.70
C GLY A 294 7.84 -4.91 1.00
N ASP A 295 7.99 -5.73 -0.04
CA ASP A 295 8.22 -7.18 0.08
C ASP A 295 9.52 -7.53 0.86
N ALA A 296 10.46 -6.59 1.00
CA ALA A 296 11.62 -6.75 1.86
C ALA A 296 11.25 -6.75 3.36
N ALA A 297 10.17 -6.06 3.73
CA ALA A 297 9.69 -5.90 5.09
C ALA A 297 8.51 -6.82 5.44
N HIS A 298 7.63 -7.13 4.49
CA HIS A 298 6.41 -7.92 4.76
C HIS A 298 5.85 -8.66 3.54
N LEU A 299 5.10 -9.72 3.78
CA LEU A 299 4.37 -10.51 2.78
C LEU A 299 3.01 -10.91 3.38
N HIS A 300 1.91 -10.70 2.66
CA HIS A 300 0.56 -10.99 3.18
C HIS A 300 -0.08 -12.26 2.63
N GLY A 301 0.29 -12.68 1.41
CA GLY A 301 0.13 -14.04 0.85
C GLY A 301 -1.24 -14.73 0.92
N ALA A 302 -2.34 -14.03 1.19
CA ALA A 302 -3.62 -14.68 1.44
C ALA A 302 -4.80 -13.76 1.10
N LEU A 303 -5.97 -14.36 0.86
CA LEU A 303 -7.25 -13.66 0.70
C LEU A 303 -7.26 -12.53 -0.36
N GLY A 304 -6.40 -12.61 -1.38
CA GLY A 304 -6.34 -11.62 -2.45
C GLY A 304 -5.66 -10.29 -2.08
N MET A 305 -5.03 -10.20 -0.91
CA MET A 305 -4.39 -8.97 -0.42
C MET A 305 -3.36 -8.39 -1.40
N GLN A 306 -3.34 -7.07 -1.48
CA GLN A 306 -2.51 -6.30 -2.40
C GLN A 306 -1.18 -5.90 -1.73
N ASN A 307 -0.21 -6.82 -1.66
CA ASN A 307 1.12 -6.55 -1.06
C ASN A 307 1.76 -5.27 -1.59
N LEU A 308 1.68 -5.06 -2.91
CA LEU A 308 2.32 -3.91 -3.54
C LEU A 308 1.70 -2.58 -3.10
N ALA A 309 0.39 -2.54 -2.87
CA ALA A 309 -0.27 -1.33 -2.37
C ALA A 309 0.25 -0.93 -0.98
N ASP A 310 0.53 -1.90 -0.10
CA ASP A 310 1.17 -1.61 1.19
C ASP A 310 2.62 -1.18 1.04
N GLY A 311 3.37 -1.76 0.09
CA GLY A 311 4.72 -1.30 -0.21
C GLY A 311 4.75 0.16 -0.69
N LEU A 312 3.80 0.58 -1.52
CA LEU A 312 3.68 1.99 -1.92
C LEU A 312 3.39 2.90 -0.72
N ARG A 313 2.57 2.45 0.23
CA ARG A 313 2.31 3.20 1.48
C ARG A 313 3.52 3.25 2.40
N ASP A 314 4.37 2.22 2.41
CA ASP A 314 5.65 2.28 3.12
C ASP A 314 6.55 3.36 2.53
N ALA A 315 6.64 3.43 1.20
CA ALA A 315 7.42 4.43 0.49
C ALA A 315 6.93 5.86 0.80
N ASP A 316 5.62 6.09 0.73
CA ASP A 316 5.01 7.41 1.01
C ASP A 316 5.25 7.85 2.47
N ASN A 317 5.04 6.95 3.44
CA ASN A 317 5.25 7.23 4.86
C ASN A 317 6.73 7.46 5.21
N LEU A 318 7.65 6.71 4.61
CA LEU A 318 9.07 6.82 4.92
C LEU A 318 9.72 8.04 4.25
N ALA A 319 9.29 8.40 3.04
CA ALA A 319 9.90 9.48 2.26
C ALA A 319 9.93 10.81 3.02
N TRP A 320 8.81 11.23 3.60
CA TRP A 320 8.75 12.52 4.30
C TRP A 320 9.54 12.54 5.60
N ARG A 321 9.57 11.41 6.33
CA ARG A 321 10.37 11.29 7.56
C ARG A 321 11.86 11.36 7.23
N LEU A 322 12.29 10.66 6.18
CA LEU A 322 13.66 10.74 5.70
C LEU A 322 14.00 12.12 5.18
N ALA A 323 13.09 12.81 4.50
CA ALA A 323 13.33 14.15 3.99
C ALA A 323 13.44 15.19 5.09
N LEU A 324 12.52 15.20 6.05
CA LEU A 324 12.65 16.05 7.24
C LEU A 324 13.96 15.76 7.98
N ALA A 325 14.28 14.49 8.20
CA ALA A 325 15.56 14.14 8.81
C ALA A 325 16.72 14.70 7.97
N TRP A 326 16.76 14.45 6.66
CA TRP A 326 17.83 14.92 5.79
C TRP A 326 18.02 16.43 5.83
N HIS A 327 16.93 17.21 5.75
CA HIS A 327 16.94 18.67 5.80
C HIS A 327 17.36 19.19 7.18
N LEU A 328 16.88 18.61 8.28
CA LEU A 328 17.25 19.00 9.65
C LEU A 328 18.72 18.71 9.97
N HIS A 329 19.30 17.63 9.43
CA HIS A 329 20.71 17.27 9.63
C HIS A 329 21.69 18.24 8.97
N SER A 330 21.23 19.08 8.05
CA SER A 330 22.02 20.19 7.50
C SER A 330 22.46 21.19 8.59
N GLY A 331 21.86 21.14 9.80
CA GLY A 331 22.14 22.04 10.91
C GLY A 331 22.81 21.44 12.16
N GLY A 332 23.14 20.14 12.24
CA GLY A 332 23.79 19.57 13.43
C GLY A 332 23.69 18.05 13.63
N ARG A 333 24.46 17.54 14.61
CA ARG A 333 24.78 16.13 14.88
C ARG A 333 23.58 15.32 15.40
N GLN A 334 23.47 14.06 14.96
CA GLN A 334 22.36 13.15 15.26
C GLN A 334 22.64 12.37 16.57
N ASP A 335 22.05 12.78 17.68
CA ASP A 335 21.99 11.95 18.90
C ASP A 335 20.81 10.98 18.81
N ALA A 336 20.93 9.80 19.42
CA ALA A 336 19.86 8.78 19.43
C ALA A 336 18.57 9.28 20.11
N ASP A 337 18.69 10.25 21.02
CA ASP A 337 17.58 10.93 21.70
C ASP A 337 17.12 12.21 20.99
N SER A 338 17.65 12.49 19.79
CA SER A 338 17.21 13.65 19.00
C SER A 338 15.77 13.46 18.47
N PRO A 339 15.00 14.55 18.27
CA PRO A 339 13.65 14.48 17.68
C PRO A 339 13.62 13.74 16.33
N ALA A 340 14.71 13.78 15.56
CA ALA A 340 14.84 13.04 14.31
C ALA A 340 14.91 11.50 14.51
N GLY A 341 15.45 11.03 15.64
CA GLY A 341 15.42 9.61 16.03
C GLY A 341 13.99 9.12 16.21
N SER A 342 13.20 9.82 17.03
CA SER A 342 11.78 9.56 17.29
C SER A 342 10.92 9.62 16.02
N LEU A 343 11.16 10.63 15.17
CA LEU A 343 10.53 10.73 13.85
C LEU A 343 10.76 9.48 13.00
N LEU A 344 12.01 9.01 12.91
CA LEU A 344 12.33 7.86 12.07
C LEU A 344 11.85 6.52 12.70
N ASP A 345 11.77 6.43 14.02
CA ASP A 345 11.19 5.26 14.72
C ASP A 345 9.68 5.16 14.52
N GLY A 346 9.00 6.29 14.32
CA GLY A 346 7.58 6.32 13.99
C GLY A 346 7.24 5.57 12.68
N TYR A 347 8.16 5.45 11.72
CA TYR A 347 7.95 4.59 10.54
C TYR A 347 7.73 3.13 10.93
N GLU A 348 8.57 2.59 11.81
CA GLU A 348 8.43 1.21 12.28
C GLU A 348 7.14 1.06 13.08
N SER A 349 6.88 1.96 14.02
CA SER A 349 5.67 1.92 14.86
C SER A 349 4.40 1.88 14.01
N GLU A 350 4.29 2.78 13.03
CA GLU A 350 3.12 2.92 12.16
C GLU A 350 3.00 1.78 11.16
N ARG A 351 4.02 1.56 10.32
CA ARG A 351 3.92 0.64 9.19
C ARG A 351 3.95 -0.81 9.63
N ARG A 352 4.87 -1.17 10.54
CA ARG A 352 4.92 -2.54 11.08
C ARG A 352 3.68 -2.85 11.92
N GLY A 353 3.19 -1.87 12.68
CA GLY A 353 1.94 -1.98 13.46
C GLY A 353 0.73 -2.26 12.57
N ALA A 354 0.53 -1.45 11.53
CA ALA A 354 -0.57 -1.58 10.57
C ALA A 354 -0.53 -2.93 9.82
N VAL A 355 0.62 -3.30 9.27
CA VAL A 355 0.82 -4.59 8.58
C VAL A 355 0.59 -5.75 9.55
N GLY A 356 1.12 -5.68 10.77
CA GLY A 356 0.91 -6.69 11.79
C GLY A 356 -0.56 -6.87 12.17
N ALA A 357 -1.32 -5.77 12.29
CA ALA A 357 -2.77 -5.82 12.54
C ALA A 357 -3.52 -6.50 11.40
N ARG A 358 -3.14 -6.22 10.15
CA ARG A 358 -3.72 -6.84 8.95
C ARG A 358 -3.44 -8.34 8.88
N LEU A 359 -2.20 -8.77 9.15
CA LEU A 359 -1.85 -10.19 9.24
C LEU A 359 -2.66 -10.90 10.34
N ARG A 360 -2.80 -10.29 11.52
CA ARG A 360 -3.66 -10.84 12.60
C ARG A 360 -5.12 -10.95 12.17
N ALA A 361 -5.65 -9.95 11.46
CA ALA A 361 -7.03 -10.00 10.95
C ALA A 361 -7.23 -11.14 9.96
N VAL A 362 -6.25 -11.42 9.11
CA VAL A 362 -6.28 -12.57 8.19
C VAL A 362 -6.28 -13.88 8.95
N ASP A 363 -5.44 -14.01 9.98
CA ASP A 363 -5.34 -15.23 10.79
C ASP A 363 -6.66 -15.55 11.50
N GLN A 364 -7.34 -14.51 12.02
CA GLN A 364 -8.62 -14.64 12.70
C GLN A 364 -9.77 -15.02 11.74
N THR A 365 -9.69 -14.60 10.48
CA THR A 365 -10.78 -14.75 9.49
C THR A 365 -10.59 -15.94 8.56
N MET A 366 -9.35 -16.40 8.37
CA MET A 366 -9.01 -17.51 7.47
C MET A 366 -9.82 -18.79 7.76
N PRO A 367 -10.00 -19.24 9.03
CA PRO A 367 -10.81 -20.43 9.32
C PRO A 367 -12.28 -20.30 8.93
N LEU A 368 -12.82 -19.07 8.93
CA LEU A 368 -14.21 -18.77 8.57
C LEU A 368 -14.40 -18.77 7.04
N LEU A 369 -13.42 -18.25 6.31
CA LEU A 369 -13.51 -18.08 4.86
C LEU A 369 -13.08 -19.34 4.10
N ARG A 370 -12.09 -20.06 4.62
CA ARG A 370 -11.43 -21.19 3.96
C ARG A 370 -11.20 -22.33 4.96
N PRO A 371 -12.28 -22.98 5.46
CA PRO A 371 -12.17 -24.03 6.46
C PRO A 371 -11.26 -25.16 5.95
N LEU A 372 -10.22 -25.47 6.74
CA LEU A 372 -9.42 -26.68 6.56
C LEU A 372 -10.28 -27.89 6.95
N ARG A 373 -10.05 -29.04 6.31
CA ARG A 373 -10.95 -30.22 6.33
C ARG A 373 -11.52 -30.53 7.73
N GLY A 374 -12.85 -30.65 7.82
CA GLY A 374 -13.57 -31.15 8.99
C GLY A 374 -15.09 -31.11 8.75
N TRP A 375 -15.76 -32.27 8.79
CA TRP A 375 -17.19 -32.41 8.47
C TRP A 375 -18.08 -31.54 9.39
N GLN A 376 -17.62 -31.28 10.61
CA GLN A 376 -18.29 -30.44 11.62
C GLN A 376 -18.24 -28.93 11.30
N HIS A 377 -17.18 -28.41 10.66
CA HIS A 377 -17.08 -27.00 10.26
C HIS A 377 -17.79 -26.70 8.92
N THR A 378 -17.72 -27.63 7.97
CA THR A 378 -18.47 -27.55 6.71
C THR A 378 -19.98 -27.53 6.97
N ARG A 379 -20.49 -28.33 7.91
CA ARG A 379 -21.90 -28.26 8.37
C ARG A 379 -22.29 -26.91 8.95
N ARG A 380 -21.43 -26.28 9.75
CA ARG A 380 -21.69 -24.96 10.36
C ARG A 380 -21.78 -23.84 9.32
N SER A 381 -20.97 -23.90 8.25
CA SER A 381 -21.06 -22.99 7.10
C SER A 381 -22.28 -23.23 6.21
N LEU A 382 -22.78 -24.48 6.14
CA LEU A 382 -23.90 -24.88 5.29
C LEU A 382 -25.27 -24.58 5.92
N LEU A 383 -25.40 -24.63 7.24
CA LEU A 383 -26.69 -24.53 7.93
C LEU A 383 -27.09 -23.11 8.37
N THR A 384 -26.21 -22.10 8.30
CA THR A 384 -26.41 -20.82 9.03
C THR A 384 -26.43 -19.55 8.17
N GLY A 385 -26.31 -19.62 6.84
CA GLY A 385 -26.14 -18.43 6.00
C GLY A 385 -24.83 -17.64 6.27
N SER A 386 -23.91 -18.22 7.05
CA SER A 386 -22.68 -17.59 7.53
C SER A 386 -21.72 -17.16 6.41
N PHE A 387 -21.66 -17.86 5.26
CA PHE A 387 -20.81 -17.44 4.15
C PHE A 387 -21.22 -16.06 3.60
N ARG A 388 -22.52 -15.78 3.45
CA ARG A 388 -23.00 -14.46 2.99
C ARG A 388 -22.65 -13.33 3.96
N LYS A 389 -22.47 -13.62 5.25
CA LYS A 389 -22.02 -12.64 6.25
C LYS A 389 -20.53 -12.31 6.10
N HIS A 390 -19.70 -13.28 5.72
CA HIS A 390 -18.24 -13.10 5.64
C HIS A 390 -17.73 -12.81 4.23
N ALA A 391 -18.54 -13.00 3.18
CA ALA A 391 -18.17 -12.70 1.79
C ALA A 391 -17.59 -11.28 1.57
N PRO A 392 -18.08 -10.20 2.24
CA PRO A 392 -17.46 -8.88 2.11
C PRO A 392 -15.97 -8.84 2.46
N LEU A 393 -15.50 -9.68 3.39
CA LEU A 393 -14.07 -9.76 3.75
C LEU A 393 -13.21 -10.28 2.59
N LEU A 394 -13.76 -11.13 1.71
CA LEU A 394 -13.05 -11.57 0.50
C LEU A 394 -12.96 -10.44 -0.54
N ALA A 395 -13.98 -9.59 -0.61
CA ALA A 395 -13.95 -8.41 -1.48
C ALA A 395 -12.91 -7.41 -0.98
N ASP A 396 -12.81 -7.18 0.34
CA ASP A 396 -11.83 -6.27 0.96
C ASP A 396 -10.39 -6.59 0.55
N GLY A 397 -10.01 -7.86 0.60
CA GLY A 397 -8.67 -8.27 0.18
C GLY A 397 -8.40 -8.02 -1.30
N GLN A 398 -9.35 -8.39 -2.17
CA GLN A 398 -9.22 -8.25 -3.62
C GLN A 398 -9.19 -6.79 -4.09
N LEU A 399 -10.03 -5.94 -3.49
CA LEU A 399 -10.16 -4.52 -3.82
C LEU A 399 -9.13 -3.64 -3.12
N GLY A 400 -8.39 -4.16 -2.14
CA GLY A 400 -7.47 -3.35 -1.36
C GLY A 400 -8.20 -2.40 -0.40
N THR A 401 -9.34 -2.82 0.16
CA THR A 401 -10.19 -2.02 1.06
C THR A 401 -10.31 -2.65 2.45
N GLY A 402 -10.94 -1.94 3.39
CA GLY A 402 -11.23 -2.43 4.74
C GLY A 402 -10.00 -2.95 5.50
N ARG A 403 -10.22 -3.95 6.35
CA ARG A 403 -9.17 -4.50 7.24
C ARG A 403 -8.02 -5.19 6.51
N PHE A 404 -8.21 -5.64 5.26
CA PHE A 404 -7.21 -6.40 4.50
C PHE A 404 -6.43 -5.59 3.49
N GLY A 405 -6.85 -4.36 3.21
CA GLY A 405 -6.28 -3.58 2.12
C GLY A 405 -6.34 -2.07 2.29
N GLY A 406 -7.31 -1.56 3.06
CA GLY A 406 -7.58 -0.13 3.18
C GLY A 406 -6.50 0.65 3.94
N ALA A 407 -6.43 1.96 3.70
CA ALA A 407 -5.47 2.83 4.38
C ALA A 407 -5.58 2.68 5.93
N PRO A 408 -4.46 2.45 6.63
CA PRO A 408 -4.46 2.32 8.09
C PRO A 408 -4.67 3.67 8.77
N ALA A 409 -5.10 3.63 10.03
CA ALA A 409 -4.99 4.76 10.95
C ALA A 409 -3.84 4.56 11.94
N TYR A 410 -3.25 5.64 12.42
CA TYR A 410 -2.08 5.63 13.32
C TYR A 410 -2.37 6.34 14.66
N PRO A 411 -1.75 5.95 15.79
CA PRO A 411 -0.96 4.74 16.03
C PRO A 411 -1.84 3.50 16.31
N ALA A 412 -3.16 3.62 16.29
CA ALA A 412 -4.09 2.56 16.66
C ALA A 412 -5.06 2.18 15.53
N ALA A 413 -5.18 0.87 15.30
CA ALA A 413 -6.25 0.13 14.61
C ALA A 413 -6.03 -0.31 13.14
N PRO A 414 -6.54 -1.51 12.76
CA PRO A 414 -6.67 -1.92 11.37
C PRO A 414 -7.78 -1.11 10.67
N SER A 415 -7.33 -0.14 9.86
CA SER A 415 -8.09 0.75 8.94
C SER A 415 -8.94 1.84 9.59
N GLY A 416 -8.96 3.03 8.96
CA GLY A 416 -9.66 4.19 9.52
C GLY A 416 -10.18 5.25 8.56
N VAL A 417 -10.37 5.00 7.25
CA VAL A 417 -11.18 5.93 6.42
C VAL A 417 -12.41 5.23 5.87
N PRO A 418 -13.60 5.85 5.92
CA PRO A 418 -14.73 5.43 5.11
C PRO A 418 -14.43 5.71 3.63
N THR A 419 -13.70 4.82 2.95
CA THR A 419 -14.02 4.61 1.53
C THR A 419 -15.36 3.90 1.53
N ARG A 420 -16.44 4.66 1.33
CA ARG A 420 -17.77 4.10 1.06
C ARG A 420 -17.65 3.31 -0.23
N VAL A 421 -17.27 2.04 -0.13
CA VAL A 421 -17.62 1.07 -1.15
C VAL A 421 -19.10 0.79 -0.88
N PRO A 422 -20.04 1.21 -1.76
CA PRO A 422 -21.45 0.95 -1.56
C PRO A 422 -21.67 -0.55 -1.62
N VAL A 423 -21.65 -1.21 -0.46
CA VAL A 423 -22.19 -2.55 -0.32
C VAL A 423 -23.69 -2.36 -0.32
N GLN A 424 -24.32 -2.53 -1.49
CA GLN A 424 -25.76 -2.50 -1.58
C GLN A 424 -26.32 -3.69 -0.78
N ARG A 425 -26.69 -3.43 0.48
CA ARG A 425 -27.68 -4.20 1.24
C ARG A 425 -28.65 -3.19 1.85
N GLY A 426 -29.93 -3.53 1.78
CA GLY A 426 -31.00 -2.76 2.40
C GLY A 426 -30.66 -2.39 3.84
N ALA A 427 -31.10 -1.19 4.24
CA ALA A 427 -30.85 -0.57 5.53
C ALA A 427 -30.80 -1.59 6.68
N GLY A 428 -29.60 -1.85 7.22
CA GLY A 428 -29.42 -2.76 8.35
C GLY A 428 -27.97 -3.20 8.55
N ARG A 429 -27.29 -2.58 9.53
CA ARG A 429 -25.99 -2.95 10.14
C ARG A 429 -25.00 -3.65 9.20
N GLY A 430 -24.11 -2.85 8.60
CA GLY A 430 -23.01 -3.33 7.77
C GLY A 430 -22.19 -4.42 8.48
N THR A 431 -21.96 -5.54 7.79
CA THR A 431 -21.10 -6.64 8.27
C THR A 431 -19.61 -6.36 8.05
N SER A 432 -19.23 -5.11 7.83
CA SER A 432 -17.82 -4.74 7.81
C SER A 432 -17.35 -4.78 9.26
N LEU A 433 -16.45 -5.71 9.59
CA LEU A 433 -15.75 -5.66 10.87
C LEU A 433 -14.90 -4.38 10.99
N THR A 434 -14.79 -3.56 9.94
CA THR A 434 -14.05 -2.30 9.92
C THR A 434 -14.64 -1.30 10.93
N GLU A 435 -13.82 -0.88 11.89
CA GLU A 435 -14.10 0.27 12.72
C GLU A 435 -14.02 1.50 11.83
N LEU A 436 -15.16 2.17 11.59
CA LEU A 436 -15.18 3.43 10.86
C LEU A 436 -14.81 4.54 11.84
N LEU A 437 -13.54 4.91 11.85
CA LEU A 437 -13.10 6.10 12.57
C LEU A 437 -13.65 7.35 11.86
N PRO A 438 -14.09 8.38 12.61
CA PRO A 438 -14.40 9.69 12.06
C PRO A 438 -13.23 10.24 11.23
N ALA A 439 -13.52 10.98 10.16
CA ALA A 439 -12.47 11.60 9.33
C ALA A 439 -11.64 12.65 10.09
N THR A 440 -12.13 13.13 11.23
CA THR A 440 -11.44 14.05 12.14
C THR A 440 -10.58 13.34 13.20
N SER A 441 -10.58 11.99 13.23
CA SER A 441 -9.76 11.25 14.17
C SER A 441 -8.27 11.34 13.81
N PRO A 442 -7.39 11.65 14.78
CA PRO A 442 -5.95 11.61 14.58
C PRO A 442 -5.47 10.29 13.95
N GLY A 443 -4.54 10.43 13.03
CA GLY A 443 -3.90 9.38 12.26
C GLY A 443 -4.78 8.74 11.18
N VAL A 444 -5.98 9.24 10.91
CA VAL A 444 -6.81 8.79 9.79
C VAL A 444 -6.31 9.43 8.47
N LEU A 445 -6.29 8.66 7.37
CA LEU A 445 -6.02 9.22 6.05
C LEU A 445 -7.18 10.16 5.64
N VAL A 446 -6.87 11.39 5.27
CA VAL A 446 -7.88 12.40 4.94
C VAL A 446 -8.67 12.03 3.68
N PRO A 447 -9.97 12.37 3.60
CA PRO A 447 -10.75 12.22 2.37
C PRO A 447 -10.21 13.14 1.28
N ASP A 448 -10.40 12.76 0.02
CA ASP A 448 -10.04 13.61 -1.11
C ASP A 448 -11.20 14.59 -1.39
N LEU A 449 -10.95 15.89 -1.19
CA LEU A 449 -11.94 16.97 -1.25
C LEU A 449 -11.40 18.13 -2.09
N PRO A 450 -12.27 18.94 -2.71
CA PRO A 450 -11.87 20.20 -3.34
C PRO A 450 -11.24 21.14 -2.32
N VAL A 451 -10.12 21.76 -2.69
CA VAL A 451 -9.41 22.74 -1.86
C VAL A 451 -9.01 23.96 -2.67
N LEU A 452 -8.86 25.08 -2.00
CA LEU A 452 -8.31 26.32 -2.53
C LEU A 452 -6.96 26.61 -1.88
N ALA A 453 -5.95 26.89 -2.69
CA ALA A 453 -4.67 27.38 -2.23
C ALA A 453 -4.71 28.90 -1.99
N MET A 454 -3.68 29.41 -1.31
CA MET A 454 -3.54 30.84 -0.99
C MET A 454 -3.45 31.75 -2.22
N ASP A 455 -3.02 31.23 -3.37
CA ASP A 455 -3.00 31.95 -4.65
C ASP A 455 -4.37 31.96 -5.36
N GLY A 456 -5.38 31.32 -4.77
CA GLY A 456 -6.71 31.15 -5.33
C GLY A 456 -6.85 29.97 -6.29
N ALA A 457 -5.79 29.16 -6.49
CA ALA A 457 -5.86 27.98 -7.34
C ALA A 457 -6.75 26.91 -6.69
N ALA A 458 -7.70 26.38 -7.47
CA ALA A 458 -8.51 25.25 -7.07
C ALA A 458 -7.82 23.93 -7.42
N ASP A 459 -7.84 22.99 -6.48
CA ASP A 459 -7.22 21.67 -6.64
C ASP A 459 -7.98 20.60 -5.82
N GLN A 460 -7.48 19.38 -5.81
CA GLN A 460 -7.90 18.30 -4.91
C GLN A 460 -6.91 18.15 -3.76
N LEU A 461 -7.41 17.88 -2.55
CA LEU A 461 -6.57 17.73 -1.35
C LEU A 461 -5.48 16.68 -1.56
N HIS A 462 -5.79 15.54 -2.18
CA HIS A 462 -4.79 14.50 -2.43
C HIS A 462 -3.73 14.90 -3.46
N ALA A 463 -3.99 15.88 -4.33
CA ALA A 463 -2.99 16.38 -5.27
C ALA A 463 -1.92 17.25 -4.60
N ARG A 464 -2.28 17.96 -3.51
CA ARG A 464 -1.37 18.82 -2.72
C ARG A 464 -0.47 18.05 -1.74
N LEU A 465 -0.69 16.75 -1.55
CA LEU A 465 0.11 15.92 -0.63
C LEU A 465 1.55 15.69 -1.12
N GLY A 466 2.41 15.25 -0.20
CA GLY A 466 3.73 14.67 -0.48
C GLY A 466 4.91 15.64 -0.56
N ALA A 467 4.70 16.96 -0.48
CA ALA A 467 5.79 17.94 -0.46
C ALA A 467 6.02 18.51 0.95
N THR A 468 4.96 19.03 1.56
CA THR A 468 4.98 19.72 2.86
C THR A 468 3.79 19.26 3.71
N PHE A 469 3.73 19.72 4.97
CA PHE A 469 2.51 19.57 5.77
C PHE A 469 1.42 20.47 5.21
N LEU A 470 0.15 20.11 5.43
CA LEU A 470 -0.98 20.94 5.04
C LEU A 470 -1.71 21.44 6.29
N LEU A 471 -1.98 22.73 6.34
CA LEU A 471 -2.91 23.36 7.28
C LEU A 471 -4.22 23.63 6.53
N LEU A 472 -5.21 22.79 6.76
CA LEU A 472 -6.51 22.88 6.10
C LEU A 472 -7.50 23.62 7.00
N LEU A 473 -7.98 24.79 6.56
CA LEU A 473 -9.06 25.54 7.19
C LEU A 473 -10.41 25.14 6.59
N VAL A 474 -11.36 24.76 7.45
CA VAL A 474 -12.77 24.58 7.06
C VAL A 474 -13.47 25.93 7.13
N ALA A 475 -13.75 26.53 5.99
CA ALA A 475 -14.39 27.84 5.89
C ALA A 475 -15.56 27.77 4.89
N PRO A 476 -16.80 27.68 5.38
CA PRO A 476 -17.98 27.73 4.52
C PRO A 476 -18.10 29.09 3.81
N GLY A 477 -18.49 29.09 2.53
CA GLY A 477 -18.74 30.30 1.74
C GLY A 477 -17.55 30.78 0.90
N THR A 478 -16.47 30.02 0.81
CA THR A 478 -15.32 30.29 -0.06
C THR A 478 -15.66 30.33 -1.56
N ALA A 479 -16.74 29.67 -1.99
CA ALA A 479 -17.27 29.73 -3.36
C ALA A 479 -17.93 31.08 -3.69
N VAL A 480 -18.28 31.88 -2.68
CA VAL A 480 -18.98 33.18 -2.83
C VAL A 480 -18.00 34.36 -2.80
N TRP A 481 -16.80 34.17 -2.24
CA TRP A 481 -15.81 35.23 -2.09
C TRP A 481 -14.71 35.09 -3.14
N SER A 482 -14.40 36.16 -3.87
CA SER A 482 -13.24 36.17 -4.78
C SER A 482 -11.95 35.93 -3.98
N ALA A 483 -11.00 35.18 -4.55
CA ALA A 483 -9.76 34.78 -3.87
C ALA A 483 -9.00 35.95 -3.19
N GLN A 484 -9.07 37.14 -3.80
CA GLN A 484 -8.40 38.35 -3.34
C GLN A 484 -8.97 38.96 -2.04
N HIS A 485 -10.24 38.69 -1.69
CA HIS A 485 -10.90 39.31 -0.55
C HIS A 485 -10.81 38.48 0.74
N TRP A 486 -10.63 37.15 0.65
CA TRP A 486 -10.55 36.30 1.85
C TRP A 486 -9.16 36.25 2.47
N LEU A 487 -8.09 36.48 1.68
CA LEU A 487 -6.70 36.49 2.17
C LEU A 487 -6.46 37.53 3.26
N GLY A 488 -7.14 38.68 3.18
CA GLY A 488 -7.07 39.75 4.18
C GLY A 488 -8.13 39.68 5.28
N ALA A 489 -9.01 38.67 5.28
CA ALA A 489 -10.18 38.61 6.14
C ALA A 489 -10.14 37.43 7.12
N GLY A 490 -10.79 37.59 8.27
CA GLY A 490 -10.99 36.53 9.26
C GLY A 490 -9.68 35.96 9.82
N LEU A 491 -9.56 34.63 9.83
CA LEU A 491 -8.44 33.91 10.44
C LEU A 491 -7.20 33.81 9.54
N MET A 492 -7.28 34.28 8.29
CA MET A 492 -6.30 33.90 7.25
C MET A 492 -4.93 34.57 7.37
N PRO A 493 -4.83 35.89 7.65
CA PRO A 493 -3.54 36.52 7.91
C PRO A 493 -2.80 35.86 9.07
N ARG A 494 -3.53 35.56 10.16
CA ARG A 494 -2.98 34.91 11.34
C ARG A 494 -2.59 33.45 11.07
N LEU A 495 -3.38 32.71 10.31
CA LEU A 495 -3.03 31.33 9.96
C LEU A 495 -1.79 31.25 9.07
N ALA A 496 -1.64 32.18 8.12
CA ALA A 496 -0.44 32.28 7.29
C ALA A 496 0.82 32.62 8.13
N GLU A 497 0.70 33.53 9.09
CA GLU A 497 1.77 33.84 10.04
C GLU A 497 2.16 32.62 10.89
N VAL A 498 1.16 31.93 11.46
CA VAL A 498 1.40 30.72 12.26
C VAL A 498 2.02 29.61 11.40
N ALA A 499 1.55 29.41 10.17
CA ALA A 499 2.11 28.41 9.24
C ALA A 499 3.59 28.65 8.97
N ALA A 500 3.99 29.92 8.76
CA ALA A 500 5.38 30.29 8.54
C ALA A 500 6.27 30.10 9.80
N ALA A 501 5.67 30.16 10.99
CA ALA A 501 6.37 29.97 12.26
C ALA A 501 6.45 28.48 12.71
N LEU A 502 5.77 27.56 12.01
CA LEU A 502 5.79 26.15 12.40
C LEU A 502 7.20 25.54 12.24
N PRO A 503 7.55 24.55 13.09
CA PRO A 503 8.81 23.84 13.00
C PRO A 503 8.88 22.88 11.79
N VAL A 504 7.86 22.88 10.93
CA VAL A 504 7.78 22.11 9.68
C VAL A 504 7.33 23.02 8.56
N PRO A 505 7.78 22.79 7.31
CA PRO A 505 7.21 23.49 6.18
C PRO A 505 5.72 23.10 6.05
N ALA A 506 4.85 24.10 6.06
CA ALA A 506 3.41 23.93 6.00
C ALA A 506 2.78 24.84 4.94
N GLU A 507 1.92 24.27 4.11
CA GLU A 507 1.09 24.98 3.15
C GLU A 507 -0.31 25.20 3.72
N VAL A 508 -0.86 26.40 3.55
CA VAL A 508 -2.23 26.71 3.98
C VAL A 508 -3.20 26.45 2.83
N LEU A 509 -4.25 25.69 3.13
CA LEU A 509 -5.34 25.36 2.21
C LEU A 509 -6.69 25.66 2.86
N VAL A 510 -7.71 25.85 2.03
CA VAL A 510 -9.07 26.10 2.48
C VAL A 510 -10.04 25.12 1.81
N THR A 511 -11.01 24.61 2.56
CA THR A 511 -12.14 23.81 2.04
C THR A 511 -13.46 24.35 2.55
N GLU A 512 -14.51 24.19 1.76
CA GLU A 512 -15.90 24.51 2.13
C GLU A 512 -16.39 23.66 3.31
N ASP A 513 -16.11 22.36 3.23
CA ASP A 513 -16.59 21.37 4.17
C ASP A 513 -15.52 20.30 4.41
N TYR A 514 -15.55 19.72 5.60
CA TYR A 514 -14.76 18.54 5.93
C TYR A 514 -15.62 17.60 6.80
N PRO A 515 -15.76 16.31 6.44
CA PRO A 515 -16.64 15.39 7.14
C PRO A 515 -16.40 15.33 8.65
N GLY A 516 -17.38 15.81 9.43
CA GLY A 516 -17.33 15.79 10.89
C GLY A 516 -16.52 16.90 11.55
N ALA A 517 -16.09 17.92 10.79
CA ALA A 517 -15.49 19.14 11.34
C ALA A 517 -16.50 20.30 11.35
N ALA A 518 -16.41 21.16 12.36
CA ALA A 518 -17.21 22.38 12.42
C ALA A 518 -16.57 23.50 11.56
N PRO A 519 -17.32 24.54 11.17
CA PRO A 519 -16.74 25.73 10.57
C PRO A 519 -15.62 26.33 11.44
N HIS A 520 -14.56 26.84 10.81
CA HIS A 520 -13.35 27.40 11.42
C HIS A 520 -12.46 26.38 12.16
N THR A 521 -12.65 25.09 11.90
CA THR A 521 -11.68 24.06 12.29
C THR A 521 -10.44 24.16 11.43
N VAL A 522 -9.26 24.11 12.04
CA VAL A 522 -7.97 23.98 11.36
C VAL A 522 -7.44 22.58 11.58
N LEU A 523 -7.11 21.87 10.50
CA LEU A 523 -6.56 20.51 10.52
C LEU A 523 -5.09 20.55 10.10
N LEU A 524 -4.22 19.87 10.85
CA LEU A 524 -2.82 19.65 10.45
C LEU A 524 -2.69 18.26 9.83
N ILE A 525 -2.26 18.20 8.57
CA ILE A 525 -2.17 16.97 7.77
C ILE A 525 -0.71 16.73 7.38
N ARG A 526 -0.26 15.49 7.53
CA ARG A 526 1.09 15.09 7.14
C ARG A 526 1.25 14.97 5.62
N PRO A 527 2.49 14.97 5.10
CA PRO A 527 2.73 14.77 3.67
C PRO A 527 2.18 13.44 3.11
N ASP A 528 2.07 12.39 3.92
CA ASP A 528 1.48 11.10 3.54
C ASP A 528 -0.07 11.06 3.62
N GLY A 529 -0.70 12.20 3.93
CA GLY A 529 -2.15 12.37 3.96
C GLY A 529 -2.82 11.97 5.27
N HIS A 530 -2.07 11.57 6.29
CA HIS A 530 -2.65 11.25 7.60
C HIS A 530 -2.85 12.52 8.44
N LEU A 531 -4.01 12.63 9.06
CA LEU A 531 -4.35 13.73 9.97
C LEU A 531 -3.48 13.63 11.24
N VAL A 532 -2.83 14.71 11.63
CA VAL A 532 -2.14 14.80 12.93
C VAL A 532 -3.15 15.09 14.03
N GLY A 533 -4.01 16.09 13.79
CA GLY A 533 -5.04 16.53 14.71
C GLY A 533 -5.75 17.77 14.18
N SER A 534 -6.68 18.30 14.97
CA SER A 534 -7.43 19.50 14.62
C SER A 534 -7.59 20.42 15.83
N THR A 535 -7.75 21.72 15.57
CA THR A 535 -8.04 22.74 16.57
C THR A 535 -9.17 23.65 16.08
N GLN A 536 -9.87 24.30 17.01
CA GLN A 536 -10.85 25.34 16.70
C GLN A 536 -10.13 26.69 16.65
N GLY A 537 -10.09 27.32 15.47
CA GLY A 537 -9.34 28.56 15.25
C GLY A 537 -7.85 28.35 14.97
N CYS A 538 -7.05 29.41 15.11
CA CYS A 538 -5.62 29.45 14.71
C CYS A 538 -4.69 29.82 15.89
N ARG A 539 -4.89 29.20 17.06
CA ARG A 539 -3.98 29.39 18.19
C ARG A 539 -2.60 28.80 17.85
N ALA A 540 -1.56 29.61 17.96
CA ALA A 540 -0.20 29.23 17.59
C ALA A 540 0.32 28.05 18.44
N GLU A 541 0.06 28.08 19.75
CA GLU A 541 0.48 27.05 20.70
C GLU A 541 -0.09 25.66 20.35
N ASP A 542 -1.38 25.59 20.01
CA ASP A 542 -2.04 24.33 19.62
C ASP A 542 -1.44 23.75 18.34
N LEU A 543 -1.24 24.59 17.32
CA LEU A 543 -0.69 24.17 16.03
C LEU A 543 0.80 23.79 16.13
N GLN A 544 1.55 24.48 16.99
CA GLN A 544 2.94 24.14 17.28
C GLN A 544 3.03 22.80 18.03
N ALA A 545 2.19 22.56 19.03
CA ALA A 545 2.13 21.28 19.74
C ALA A 545 1.78 20.11 18.80
N LEU A 546 0.84 20.32 17.86
CA LEU A 546 0.54 19.33 16.83
C LEU A 546 1.75 19.06 15.91
N ALA A 547 2.43 20.10 15.45
CA ALA A 547 3.61 19.97 14.59
C ALA A 547 4.79 19.27 15.30
N ASP A 548 5.02 19.59 16.57
CA ASP A 548 6.05 18.94 17.39
C ASP A 548 5.72 17.46 17.63
N GLY A 549 4.45 17.14 17.90
CA GLY A 549 3.98 15.76 17.99
C GLY A 549 4.19 14.98 16.69
N ALA A 550 3.94 15.60 15.54
CA ALA A 550 4.18 14.97 14.24
C ALA A 550 5.67 14.72 13.95
N ARG A 551 6.56 15.58 14.47
CA ARG A 551 8.02 15.47 14.38
C ARG A 551 8.65 14.52 15.41
N GLY A 552 7.87 13.96 16.34
CA GLY A 552 8.41 13.13 17.42
C GLY A 552 9.09 13.92 18.56
N GLY A 553 8.80 15.22 18.71
CA GLY A 553 9.18 16.06 19.87
C GLY A 553 8.40 15.71 21.16
N PRO A 554 8.89 16.09 22.35
CA PRO A 554 8.89 15.23 23.53
C PRO A 554 7.49 14.99 24.10
N ALA A 555 7.30 13.81 24.70
CA ALA A 555 6.32 13.65 25.77
C ALA A 555 7.01 13.89 27.12
N PRO A 556 6.96 15.09 27.73
CA PRO A 556 6.84 15.20 29.16
C PRO A 556 5.34 15.17 29.49
N LEU A 557 4.87 14.06 30.04
CA LEU A 557 3.65 14.07 30.84
C LEU A 557 3.93 14.94 32.07
N ALA A 558 3.65 16.24 31.99
CA ALA A 558 3.51 17.05 33.18
C ALA A 558 2.13 16.72 33.80
N GLY A 559 2.13 16.06 34.95
CA GLY A 559 0.92 15.92 35.77
C GLY A 559 0.66 14.56 36.39
N THR A 560 1.66 13.95 37.05
CA THR A 560 1.36 13.15 38.25
C THR A 560 1.70 14.05 39.44
N PRO A 561 0.73 14.45 40.28
CA PRO A 561 1.07 15.14 41.52
C PRO A 561 1.91 14.19 42.38
N GLU A 562 3.03 14.69 42.91
CA GLU A 562 3.77 14.01 43.95
C GLU A 562 2.82 13.63 45.10
N PRO A 563 2.93 12.42 45.66
CA PRO A 563 2.26 12.14 46.92
C PRO A 563 2.90 13.03 47.99
N ALA A 564 2.08 13.89 48.60
CA ALA A 564 2.48 14.64 49.78
C ALA A 564 2.90 13.66 50.90
N ALA A 565 4.06 13.97 51.47
CA ALA A 565 4.73 13.45 52.67
C ALA A 565 4.08 12.30 53.45
#